data_AF-K1UUF6-F1
#
_entry.id   AF-K1UUF6-F1
#
_cell.length_a   1.000
_cell.length_b   1.000
_cell.length_c   1.000
_cell.angle_alpha   90.00
_cell.angle_beta   90.00
_cell.angle_gamma   90.00
#
_symmetry.space_group_name_H-M   'P 1'
#
loop_
_entity.id
_entity.type
_entity.pdbx_description
1 polymer ?
#
loop_
_entity_poly.entity_id
_entity_poly.type
_entity_poly.pdbx_seq_one_letter_code
_entity_poly.pdbx_strand_id
1 'polypeptide(L)' 'MNADDFVGGHSILALERFMDETRHMIIFDVLSWKSPVGEKGERLRLFLSDVGYAKAQASEKRGEIKNPQTRRRH' A
#
# COMPACT_ATOMS: atom_id res chain seq x y z
N MET A 1 7.75 15.97 14.99
CA MET A 1 7.53 15.20 13.74
C MET A 1 6.77 13.95 14.12
N ASN A 2 5.52 13.79 13.66
CA ASN A 2 4.72 12.61 13.95
C ASN A 2 5.20 11.47 13.05
N ALA A 3 5.38 10.27 13.61
CA ALA A 3 5.81 9.08 12.88
C ALA A 3 4.82 8.60 11.79
N ASP A 4 3.72 9.33 11.58
CA ASP A 4 2.76 9.13 10.48
C ASP A 4 3.23 9.77 9.14
N ASP A 5 4.33 10.53 9.16
CA ASP A 5 4.84 11.27 7.99
C ASP A 5 5.79 10.44 7.10
N PHE A 6 6.40 9.37 7.65
CA PHE A 6 7.30 8.47 6.91
C PHE A 6 6.52 7.27 6.35
N VAL A 7 5.70 7.54 5.34
CA VAL A 7 5.10 6.47 4.55
C VAL A 7 5.94 6.28 3.28
N GLY A 8 6.68 5.17 3.23
CA GLY A 8 7.46 4.76 2.06
C GLY A 8 6.57 4.34 0.88
N GLY A 9 7.18 4.10 -0.29
CA GLY A 9 6.44 3.74 -1.50
C GLY A 9 6.04 4.95 -2.34
N HIS A 10 4.81 4.98 -2.86
CA HIS A 10 4.40 6.06 -3.75
C HIS A 10 4.16 7.34 -2.95
N SER A 11 4.91 8.39 -3.29
CA SER A 11 4.63 9.72 -2.78
C SER A 11 3.18 10.11 -3.05
N ILE A 12 2.59 10.96 -2.20
CA ILE A 12 1.22 11.47 -2.39
C ILE A 12 1.02 12.19 -3.75
N LEU A 13 2.13 12.62 -4.37
CA LEU A 13 2.24 13.26 -5.68
C LEU A 13 2.67 12.30 -6.81
N ALA A 14 2.81 11.00 -6.56
CA ALA A 14 3.28 10.03 -7.55
C ALA A 14 2.36 10.02 -8.78
N LEU A 15 2.93 9.98 -9.98
CA LEU A 15 2.17 10.04 -11.24
C LEU A 15 1.12 8.92 -11.36
N GLU A 16 1.37 7.77 -10.75
CA GLU A 16 0.45 6.62 -10.66
C GLU A 16 -0.86 6.94 -9.93
N ARG A 17 -0.91 8.03 -9.15
CA ARG A 17 -2.15 8.61 -8.62
C ARG A 17 -3.08 9.05 -9.75
N PHE A 18 -2.57 9.50 -10.89
CA PHE A 18 -3.37 10.07 -11.97
C PHE A 18 -3.66 9.08 -13.10
N MET A 19 -3.21 7.82 -12.96
CA MET A 19 -3.59 6.76 -13.89
C MET A 19 -5.08 6.41 -13.71
N ASP A 20 -5.80 6.30 -14.83
CA ASP A 20 -7.25 5.98 -14.86
C ASP A 20 -7.58 4.64 -14.19
N GLU A 21 -6.62 3.70 -14.25
CA GLU A 21 -6.74 2.38 -13.63
C GLU A 21 -6.63 2.40 -12.09
N THR A 22 -6.05 3.44 -11.49
CA THR A 22 -5.84 3.53 -10.05
C THR A 22 -7.13 3.89 -9.32
N ARG A 23 -7.74 2.90 -8.68
CA ARG A 23 -9.03 3.02 -7.98
C ARG A 23 -8.90 3.07 -6.45
N HIS A 24 -7.83 2.49 -5.92
CA HIS A 24 -7.63 2.30 -4.48
C HIS A 24 -6.32 2.92 -4.04
N MET A 25 -6.35 3.62 -2.91
CA MET A 25 -5.14 3.97 -2.17
C MET A 25 -5.11 3.15 -0.90
N ILE A 26 -4.05 2.37 -0.70
CA ILE A 26 -3.85 1.59 0.52
C ILE A 26 -2.65 2.08 1.30
N ILE A 27 -2.75 2.00 2.62
CA ILE A 27 -1.62 2.14 3.54
C ILE A 27 -1.55 0.86 4.36
N PHE A 28 -0.38 0.23 4.43
CA PHE A 28 -0.15 -1.00 5.19
C PHE A 28 1.26 -1.04 5.80
N ASP A 29 1.39 -1.84 6.85
CA ASP A 29 2.67 -2.13 7.50
C ASP A 29 3.21 -3.47 6.98
N VAL A 30 4.49 -3.51 6.60
CA VAL A 30 5.16 -4.72 6.14
C VAL A 30 5.56 -5.57 7.35
N LEU A 31 5.04 -6.79 7.43
CA LEU A 31 5.28 -7.68 8.57
C LEU A 31 6.37 -8.71 8.30
N SER A 32 6.71 -8.94 7.03
CA SER A 32 7.62 -10.00 6.60
C SER A 32 8.80 -9.47 5.79
N TRP A 33 9.99 -9.99 6.07
CA TRP A 33 11.21 -9.78 5.27
C TRP A 33 11.14 -10.40 3.87
N LYS A 34 10.12 -11.25 3.62
CA LYS A 34 9.85 -11.84 2.30
C LYS A 34 8.85 -11.01 1.48
N SER A 35 8.43 -9.85 1.98
CA SER A 35 7.49 -9.00 1.25
C SER A 35 8.11 -8.58 -0.09
N PRO A 36 7.40 -8.74 -1.22
CA PRO A 36 7.87 -8.22 -2.51
C PRO A 36 7.84 -6.68 -2.56
N VAL A 37 7.28 -6.04 -1.54
CA VAL A 37 7.10 -4.59 -1.44
C VAL A 37 7.61 -4.10 -0.07
N GLY A 38 8.78 -3.45 -0.08
CA GLY A 38 9.46 -2.84 1.08
C GLY A 38 10.10 -3.79 2.09
N GLU A 39 10.69 -3.20 3.13
CA GLU A 39 11.36 -3.90 4.23
C GLU A 39 10.45 -4.09 5.45
N LYS A 40 10.73 -5.10 6.26
CA LYS A 40 9.94 -5.39 7.47
C LYS A 40 9.97 -4.20 8.43
N GLY A 41 8.79 -3.75 8.85
CA GLY A 41 8.61 -2.62 9.77
C GLY A 41 8.38 -1.29 9.06
N GLU A 42 8.48 -1.24 7.73
CA GLU A 42 8.07 -0.06 6.97
C GLU A 42 6.55 0.04 6.85
N ARG A 43 6.09 1.29 6.84
CA ARG A 43 4.73 1.63 6.48
C ARG A 43 4.72 2.16 5.06
N LEU A 44 3.98 1.52 4.16
CA LEU A 44 3.94 1.87 2.75
C LEU A 44 2.59 2.41 2.31
N ARG A 45 2.61 3.28 1.29
CA ARG A 45 1.43 3.73 0.56
C ARG A 45 1.53 3.31 -0.89
N LEU A 46 0.54 2.55 -1.35
CA LEU A 46 0.43 2.14 -2.74
C LEU A 46 -0.86 2.67 -3.36
N PHE A 47 -0.76 3.01 -4.65
CA PHE A 47 -1.88 3.32 -5.52
C PHE A 47 -2.14 2.11 -6.41
N LEU A 48 -3.32 1.51 -6.29
CA LEU A 48 -3.62 0.23 -6.90
C LEU A 48 -4.92 0.28 -7.69
N SER A 49 -4.91 -0.40 -8.83
CA SER A 49 -6.11 -0.81 -9.56
C SER A 49 -6.86 -1.90 -8.78
N ASP A 50 -8.11 -2.21 -9.15
CA ASP A 50 -8.91 -3.26 -8.47
C ASP A 50 -8.16 -4.61 -8.38
N VAL A 51 -7.44 -4.98 -9.45
CA VAL A 51 -6.61 -6.20 -9.49
C VAL A 51 -5.44 -6.13 -8.51
N GLY A 52 -4.78 -4.97 -8.41
CA GLY A 52 -3.69 -4.75 -7.44
C GLY A 52 -4.19 -4.85 -6.00
N TYR A 53 -5.37 -4.27 -5.72
CA TYR A 53 -5.99 -4.34 -4.40
C TYR A 53 -6.37 -5.77 -4.01
N ALA A 54 -6.85 -6.58 -4.96
CA ALA A 54 -7.12 -8.01 -4.71
C ALA A 54 -5.83 -8.78 -4.33
N LYS A 55 -4.69 -8.47 -4.97
CA LYS A 55 -3.39 -9.06 -4.63
C LYS A 55 -2.91 -8.62 -3.24
N ALA A 56 -3.10 -7.36 -2.88
CA ALA A 56 -2.77 -6.85 -1.54
C ALA A 56 -3.58 -7.57 -0.45
N GLN A 57 -4.88 -7.77 -0.67
CA GLN A 57 -5.72 -8.58 0.24
C GLN A 57 -5.25 -10.03 0.34
N ALA A 58 -4.76 -10.62 -0.76
CA ALA A 58 -4.19 -11.96 -0.72
C ALA A 58 -2.87 -12.01 0.09
N SER A 59 -2.05 -10.97 0.01
CA SER A 59 -0.83 -10.86 0.82
C SER A 59 -1.11 -10.60 2.31
N GLU A 60 -2.20 -9.89 2.63
CA GLU A 60 -2.69 -9.80 4.01
C GLU A 60 -3.10 -11.18 4.54
N LYS A 61 -3.85 -11.97 3.76
CA LYS A 61 -4.24 -13.34 4.13
C LYS A 61 -3.04 -14.27 4.34
N ARG A 62 -1.91 -14.01 3.66
CA ARG A 62 -0.64 -14.73 3.84
C ARG A 62 0.17 -14.23 5.04
N GLY A 63 -0.26 -13.17 5.71
CA GLY A 63 0.45 -12.56 6.85
C GLY A 63 1.69 -11.78 6.44
N GLU A 64 1.82 -11.41 5.17
CA GLU A 64 2.97 -10.66 4.66
C GLU A 64 2.87 -9.17 5.02
N ILE A 65 1.63 -8.65 5.06
CA ILE A 65 1.30 -7.27 5.37
C ILE A 65 0.14 -7.20 6.37
N LYS A 66 0.05 -6.10 7.13
CA LYS A 66 -1.06 -5.83 8.05
C LYS A 66 -2.20 -5.11 7.33
N ASN A 67 -3.45 -5.45 7.69
CA ASN A 67 -4.71 -4.93 7.12
C ASN A 67 -4.55 -3.56 6.42
N PRO A 68 -4.62 -3.53 5.07
CA PRO A 68 -4.45 -2.30 4.32
C PRO A 68 -5.66 -1.37 4.53
N GLN A 69 -5.43 -0.18 5.10
CA GLN A 69 -6.46 0.84 5.18
C GLN A 69 -6.74 1.37 3.77
N THR A 70 -7.86 0.98 3.18
CA THR A 70 -8.25 1.41 1.84
C THR A 70 -9.07 2.69 1.89
N ARG A 71 -8.71 3.68 1.07
CA ARG A 71 -9.57 4.83 0.74
C ARG A 71 -9.93 4.74 -0.74
N ARG A 72 -11.22 4.54 -1.03
CA ARG A 72 -11.75 4.64 -2.41
C ARG A 72 -11.75 6.10 -2.83
N ARG A 73 -11.33 6.34 -4.07
CA ARG A 73 -11.46 7.66 -4.69
C ARG A 73 -12.86 7.77 -5.28
N HIS A 74 -13.57 8.83 -4.89
CA HIS A 74 -14.83 9.24 -5.50
C HIS A 74 -14.56 10.08 -6.74
#